data_AF-A0A4Q5YVT7-F1
#
_entry.id   AF-A0A4Q5YVT7-F1
#
_cell.length_a   1.000
_cell.length_b   1.000
_cell.length_c   1.000
_cell.angle_alpha   90.00
_cell.angle_beta   90.00
_cell.angle_gamma   90.00
#
_symmetry.space_group_name_H-M   'P 1'
#
loop_
_entity.id
_entity.type
_entity.pdbx_description
1 polymer ?
#
loop_
_entity_poly.entity_id
_entity_poly.type
_entity_poly.pdbx_seq_one_letter_code
_entity_poly.pdbx_strand_id
1 'polypeptide(L)'
;MLHAACILPAVHYQLDTGMLQVGDPADFIVVNNLQDFDVLTVIIDGEHVAEHGECCVSVSPAEPINHFNIGAVDAGAFRLFARVSADSVTCKVIEAIDGQLITGRSEANLPVVDGYVMPDPAQDVLKIGIVNRYSAAPVAMGFIRNFGLAQGAMASSVAHDSHNIVFVGCSDEDIAAAVNLIIANQGGISVAGNGSTDIMPLPISTFP
;
A
#
# COMPACT_ATOMS: atom_id res chain seq x y z
N MET A 1 30.47 3.32 -10.53
CA MET A 1 29.49 2.63 -9.66
C MET A 1 29.89 2.73 -8.19
N LEU A 2 30.99 2.09 -7.75
CA LEU A 2 31.45 2.11 -6.35
C LEU A 2 31.61 3.52 -5.74
N HIS A 3 32.19 4.46 -6.49
CA HIS A 3 32.31 5.85 -6.01
C HIS A 3 30.93 6.44 -5.67
N ALA A 4 29.93 6.22 -6.52
CA ALA A 4 28.57 6.71 -6.30
C ALA A 4 27.82 5.97 -5.19
N ALA A 5 28.19 4.71 -4.91
CA ALA A 5 27.56 3.89 -3.87
C ALA A 5 28.21 4.06 -2.49
N CYS A 6 29.50 4.46 -2.42
CA CYS A 6 30.26 4.51 -1.17
C CYS A 6 30.73 5.94 -0.84
N ILE A 7 31.61 6.51 -1.68
CA ILE A 7 32.29 7.77 -1.39
C ILE A 7 31.33 8.98 -1.47
N LEU A 8 30.47 9.06 -2.50
CA LEU A 8 29.55 10.20 -2.64
C LEU A 8 28.56 10.28 -1.45
N PRO A 9 27.87 9.20 -1.04
CA PRO A 9 27.04 9.23 0.16
C PRO A 9 27.82 9.57 1.42
N ALA A 10 29.02 8.98 1.60
CA ALA A 10 29.88 9.25 2.75
C ALA A 10 30.21 10.74 2.89
N VAL A 11 30.66 11.37 1.80
CA VAL A 11 30.99 12.80 1.78
C VAL A 11 29.74 13.67 1.91
N HIS A 12 28.65 13.33 1.22
CA HIS A 12 27.45 14.15 1.19
C HIS A 12 26.72 14.16 2.54
N TYR A 13 26.59 12.99 3.18
CA TYR A 13 25.90 12.81 4.46
C TYR A 13 26.83 12.83 5.67
N GLN A 14 28.15 12.99 5.47
CA GLN A 14 29.18 12.98 6.51
C GLN A 14 29.14 11.68 7.35
N LEU A 15 29.01 10.55 6.66
CA LEU A 15 29.05 9.24 7.30
C LEU A 15 30.49 8.87 7.65
N ASP A 16 30.64 8.13 8.74
CA ASP A 16 31.89 7.52 9.20
C ASP A 16 32.23 6.21 8.46
N THR A 17 31.45 5.87 7.43
CA THR A 17 31.60 4.67 6.61
C THR A 17 31.61 5.01 5.11
N GLY A 18 31.98 4.04 4.26
CA GLY A 18 31.98 4.18 2.79
C GLY A 18 33.34 4.54 2.19
N MET A 19 34.40 4.59 2.99
CA MET A 19 35.79 4.65 2.53
C MET A 19 36.63 3.62 3.27
N LEU A 20 37.69 3.12 2.64
CA LEU A 20 38.64 2.21 3.25
C LEU A 20 39.93 2.96 3.54
N GLN A 21 39.94 3.71 4.64
CA GLN A 21 41.09 4.53 5.06
C GLN A 21 41.60 4.12 6.44
N VAL A 22 42.84 4.48 6.73
CA VAL A 22 43.43 4.22 8.04
C VAL A 22 42.75 5.12 9.06
N GLY A 23 42.13 4.51 10.08
CA GLY A 23 41.43 5.21 11.16
C GLY A 23 39.91 5.11 11.07
N ASP A 24 39.37 4.67 9.93
CA ASP A 24 37.94 4.42 9.75
C ASP A 24 37.55 3.04 10.29
N PRO A 25 36.28 2.81 10.66
CA PRO A 25 35.73 1.48 10.85
C PRO A 25 36.01 0.58 9.64
N ALA A 26 36.34 -0.68 9.88
CA ALA A 26 36.65 -1.62 8.83
C ALA A 26 35.36 -2.19 8.20
N ASP A 27 34.63 -1.33 7.48
CA ASP A 27 33.41 -1.68 6.76
C ASP A 27 33.73 -1.90 5.27
N PHE A 28 33.74 -3.16 4.83
CA PHE A 28 34.00 -3.46 3.43
C PHE A 28 33.42 -4.80 3.01
N ILE A 29 33.28 -4.94 1.69
CA ILE A 29 32.94 -6.20 1.04
C ILE A 29 34.12 -6.65 0.19
N VAL A 30 34.33 -7.96 0.12
CA VAL A 30 35.21 -8.58 -0.86
C VAL A 30 34.31 -9.18 -1.93
N VAL A 31 34.51 -8.74 -3.18
CA VAL A 31 33.78 -9.27 -4.33
C VAL A 31 34.72 -10.03 -5.25
N ASN A 32 34.20 -11.07 -5.90
CA ASN A 32 34.98 -11.86 -6.85
C ASN A 32 35.49 -11.00 -8.02
N ASN A 33 34.60 -10.17 -8.59
CA ASN A 33 34.93 -9.23 -9.66
C ASN A 33 33.90 -8.08 -9.70
N LEU A 34 34.23 -6.99 -10.43
CA LEU A 34 33.39 -5.79 -10.53
C LEU A 34 32.26 -5.87 -11.58
N GLN A 35 32.16 -6.99 -12.30
CA GLN A 35 31.15 -7.20 -13.33
C GLN A 35 29.96 -7.98 -12.80
N ASP A 36 30.21 -9.15 -12.19
CA ASP A 36 29.19 -10.03 -11.60
C ASP A 36 28.85 -9.61 -10.16
N PHE A 37 29.81 -9.00 -9.46
CA PHE A 37 29.66 -8.45 -8.12
C PHE A 37 29.28 -9.50 -7.05
N ASP A 38 29.65 -10.77 -7.27
CA ASP A 38 29.48 -11.84 -6.30
C ASP A 38 30.23 -11.52 -5.00
N VAL A 39 29.49 -11.34 -3.91
CA VAL A 39 30.04 -11.01 -2.59
C VAL A 39 30.59 -12.27 -1.93
N LEU A 40 31.91 -12.30 -1.74
CA LEU A 40 32.62 -13.38 -1.07
C LEU A 40 32.59 -13.20 0.45
N THR A 41 32.75 -11.95 0.91
CA THR A 41 32.85 -11.63 2.34
C THR A 41 32.25 -10.26 2.62
N VAL A 42 31.61 -10.12 3.77
CA VAL A 42 31.17 -8.84 4.34
C VAL A 42 31.79 -8.67 5.72
N ILE A 43 32.51 -7.56 5.90
CA ILE A 43 33.07 -7.12 7.17
C ILE A 43 32.37 -5.82 7.60
N ILE A 44 31.95 -5.75 8.86
CA ILE A 44 31.41 -4.53 9.50
C ILE A 44 32.16 -4.33 10.81
N ASP A 45 32.74 -3.14 11.00
CA ASP A 45 33.57 -2.79 12.17
C ASP A 45 34.70 -3.81 12.46
N GLY A 46 35.26 -4.40 11.40
CA GLY A 46 36.29 -5.45 11.51
C GLY A 46 35.77 -6.86 11.82
N GLU A 47 34.47 -7.01 12.09
CA GLU A 47 33.83 -8.29 12.37
C GLU A 47 33.29 -8.95 11.09
N HIS A 48 33.45 -10.26 11.00
CA HIS A 48 32.99 -11.05 9.85
C HIS A 48 31.50 -11.35 9.95
N VAL A 49 30.68 -10.65 9.16
CA VAL A 49 29.22 -10.71 9.29
C VAL A 49 28.52 -11.56 8.24
N ALA A 50 29.16 -11.83 7.10
CA ALA A 50 28.65 -12.75 6.10
C ALA A 50 29.78 -13.33 5.22
N GLU A 51 29.60 -14.57 4.77
CA GLU A 51 30.51 -15.29 3.87
C GLU A 51 29.74 -16.03 2.79
N HIS A 52 30.17 -15.92 1.54
CA HIS A 52 29.55 -16.62 0.39
C HIS A 52 28.01 -16.53 0.33
N GLY A 53 27.46 -15.37 0.72
CA GLY A 53 26.01 -15.10 0.75
C GLY A 53 25.27 -15.58 2.00
N GLU A 54 25.96 -16.20 2.96
CA GLU A 54 25.39 -16.64 4.24
C GLU A 54 25.69 -15.64 5.35
N CYS A 55 24.67 -15.28 6.14
CA CYS A 55 24.83 -14.40 7.30
C CYS A 55 25.51 -15.15 8.46
N CYS A 56 26.62 -14.62 8.96
CA CYS A 56 27.39 -15.19 10.07
C CYS A 56 26.97 -14.63 11.45
N VAL A 57 26.12 -13.61 11.49
CA VAL A 57 25.64 -12.99 12.73
C VAL A 57 24.23 -13.44 13.09
N SER A 58 23.96 -13.53 14.39
CA SER A 58 22.61 -13.79 14.90
C SER A 58 21.76 -12.54 14.81
N VAL A 59 20.69 -12.60 14.01
CA VAL A 59 19.71 -11.52 13.91
C VAL A 59 18.57 -11.79 14.89
N SER A 60 18.30 -10.85 15.79
CA SER A 60 17.10 -10.91 16.62
C SER A 60 15.90 -10.37 15.83
N PRO A 61 14.76 -11.07 15.79
CA PRO A 61 13.57 -10.54 15.16
C PRO A 61 13.09 -9.29 15.90
N ALA A 62 12.81 -8.22 15.16
CA ALA A 62 12.16 -7.04 15.71
C ALA A 62 10.65 -7.28 15.81
N GLU A 63 10.02 -6.77 16.87
CA GLU A 63 8.56 -6.73 16.92
C GLU A 63 8.05 -5.68 15.90
N PRO A 64 7.20 -6.07 14.95
CA PRO A 64 6.69 -5.14 13.96
C PRO A 64 5.72 -4.14 14.60
N ILE A 65 5.98 -2.84 14.42
CA ILE A 65 5.04 -1.79 14.81
C ILE A 65 3.91 -1.76 13.78
N ASN A 66 2.72 -2.20 14.21
CA ASN A 66 1.55 -2.23 13.35
C ASN A 66 0.29 -1.85 14.11
N HIS A 67 -0.39 -0.79 13.66
CA HIS A 67 -1.53 -0.20 14.35
C HIS A 67 -2.82 -0.37 13.53
N PHE A 68 -3.66 -1.30 13.97
CA PHE A 68 -5.04 -1.47 13.53
C PHE A 68 -5.97 -1.36 14.73
N ASN A 69 -6.42 -0.14 15.02
CA ASN A 69 -7.28 0.19 16.16
C ASN A 69 -8.73 0.40 15.69
N ILE A 70 -9.20 -0.47 14.79
CA ILE A 70 -10.56 -0.47 14.25
C ILE A 70 -11.10 -1.90 14.22
N GLY A 71 -12.40 -2.06 14.45
CA GLY A 71 -13.09 -3.34 14.31
C GLY A 71 -13.62 -3.58 12.89
N ALA A 72 -14.36 -4.66 12.70
CA ALA A 72 -15.02 -4.93 11.43
C ALA A 72 -15.99 -3.79 11.04
N VAL A 73 -16.07 -3.51 9.75
CA VAL A 73 -16.91 -2.46 9.15
C VAL A 73 -18.07 -3.13 8.40
N ASP A 74 -19.29 -2.68 8.68
CA ASP A 74 -20.51 -3.19 8.02
C ASP A 74 -20.66 -2.62 6.61
N ALA A 75 -21.31 -3.38 5.71
CA ALA A 75 -21.59 -2.95 4.34
C ALA A 75 -22.34 -1.60 4.27
N GLY A 76 -23.21 -1.33 5.24
CA GLY A 76 -23.93 -0.06 5.35
C GLY A 76 -23.02 1.17 5.49
N ALA A 77 -21.78 1.01 5.95
CA ALA A 77 -20.81 2.11 6.04
C ALA A 77 -20.32 2.60 4.66
N PHE A 78 -20.50 1.80 3.60
CA PHE A 78 -20.11 2.12 2.23
C PHE A 78 -21.27 2.65 1.38
N ARG A 79 -22.39 3.03 2.02
CA ARG A 79 -23.54 3.63 1.35
C ARG A 79 -23.39 5.15 1.21
N LEU A 80 -23.67 5.67 0.01
CA LEU A 80 -23.71 7.12 -0.26
C LEU A 80 -25.16 7.58 -0.40
N PHE A 81 -25.65 8.42 0.50
CA PHE A 81 -27.01 8.96 0.40
C PHE A 81 -27.15 9.89 -0.81
N ALA A 82 -28.20 9.66 -1.59
CA ALA A 82 -28.67 10.61 -2.58
C ALA A 82 -29.27 11.82 -1.86
N ARG A 83 -28.68 13.01 -2.06
CA ARG A 83 -29.18 14.26 -1.45
C ARG A 83 -30.46 14.80 -2.11
N VAL A 84 -30.96 14.09 -3.11
CA VAL A 84 -32.13 14.45 -3.93
C VAL A 84 -32.99 13.20 -4.12
N SER A 85 -34.31 13.40 -4.18
CA SER A 85 -35.25 12.36 -4.56
C SER A 85 -35.31 12.28 -6.09
N ALA A 86 -34.48 11.43 -6.68
CA ALA A 86 -34.43 11.18 -8.12
C ALA A 86 -33.94 9.75 -8.38
N ASP A 87 -34.27 9.19 -9.55
CA ASP A 87 -33.82 7.85 -9.96
C ASP A 87 -32.34 7.82 -10.36
N SER A 88 -31.74 8.98 -10.63
CA SER A 88 -30.32 9.14 -10.91
C SER A 88 -29.80 10.50 -10.46
N VAL A 89 -28.49 10.60 -10.25
CA VAL A 89 -27.83 11.85 -9.87
C VAL A 89 -26.49 12.01 -10.58
N THR A 90 -26.18 13.23 -11.00
CA THR A 90 -24.85 13.56 -11.52
C THR A 90 -23.84 13.65 -10.38
N CYS A 91 -22.82 12.80 -10.40
CA CYS A 91 -21.73 12.78 -9.44
C CYS A 91 -20.42 13.22 -10.10
N LYS A 92 -19.56 13.88 -9.32
CA LYS A 92 -18.16 14.07 -9.70
C LYS A 92 -17.42 12.74 -9.56
N VAL A 93 -16.59 12.43 -10.53
CA VAL A 93 -15.83 11.19 -10.62
C VAL A 93 -14.35 11.53 -10.79
N ILE A 94 -13.51 10.87 -9.99
CA ILE A 94 -12.05 10.92 -10.12
C ILE A 94 -11.67 10.06 -11.33
N GLU A 95 -10.81 10.54 -12.21
CA GLU A 95 -10.31 9.74 -13.32
C GLU A 95 -8.92 9.22 -13.01
N ALA A 96 -8.79 7.90 -12.91
CA ALA A 96 -7.49 7.25 -12.91
C ALA A 96 -6.88 7.35 -14.31
N ILE A 97 -5.59 7.69 -14.38
CA ILE A 97 -4.83 7.73 -15.63
C ILE A 97 -3.69 6.74 -15.44
N ASP A 98 -3.64 5.72 -16.30
CA ASP A 98 -2.68 4.63 -16.17
C ASP A 98 -1.23 5.15 -16.15
N GLY A 99 -0.44 4.64 -15.21
CA GLY A 99 0.95 5.03 -14.99
C GLY A 99 1.18 6.48 -14.49
N GLN A 100 0.14 7.20 -14.03
CA GLN A 100 0.28 8.60 -13.58
C GLN A 100 -0.16 8.81 -12.13
N LEU A 101 0.54 9.72 -11.45
CA LEU A 101 0.17 10.21 -10.11
C LEU A 101 -0.92 11.28 -10.15
N ILE A 102 -1.07 11.98 -11.28
CA ILE A 102 -2.10 12.99 -11.46
C ILE A 102 -3.43 12.31 -11.79
N THR A 103 -4.52 12.89 -11.28
CA THR A 103 -5.88 12.41 -11.54
C THR A 103 -6.66 13.42 -12.37
N GLY A 104 -7.55 12.92 -13.22
CA GLY A 104 -8.51 13.74 -13.92
C GLY A 104 -9.79 13.95 -13.09
N ARG A 105 -10.68 14.76 -13.63
CA ARG A 105 -12.01 14.99 -13.08
C ARG A 105 -13.03 14.89 -14.21
N SER A 106 -14.05 14.08 -13.99
CA SER A 106 -15.25 14.07 -14.84
C SER A 106 -16.52 13.97 -14.00
N GLU A 107 -17.64 13.80 -14.69
CA GLU A 107 -18.96 13.63 -14.11
C GLU A 107 -19.62 12.41 -14.74
N ALA A 108 -20.44 11.69 -13.96
CA ALA A 108 -21.25 10.57 -14.43
C ALA A 108 -22.65 10.66 -13.82
N ASN A 109 -23.66 10.27 -14.60
CA ASN A 109 -25.02 10.12 -14.09
C ASN A 109 -25.17 8.70 -13.54
N LEU A 110 -25.32 8.59 -12.21
CA LEU A 110 -25.33 7.31 -11.50
C LEU A 110 -26.73 6.99 -10.98
N PRO A 111 -27.14 5.72 -10.99
CA PRO A 111 -28.46 5.31 -10.51
C PRO A 111 -28.58 5.47 -8.99
N VAL A 112 -29.78 5.81 -8.55
CA VAL A 112 -30.16 5.87 -7.14
C VAL A 112 -31.13 4.73 -6.85
N VAL A 113 -30.77 3.89 -5.88
CA VAL A 113 -31.59 2.76 -5.43
C VAL A 113 -31.78 2.88 -3.92
N ASP A 114 -33.03 2.84 -3.46
CA ASP A 114 -33.40 2.98 -2.04
C ASP A 114 -32.81 4.23 -1.35
N GLY A 115 -32.65 5.32 -2.10
CA GLY A 115 -32.07 6.57 -1.60
C GLY A 115 -30.53 6.58 -1.53
N TYR A 116 -29.86 5.58 -2.10
CA TYR A 116 -28.40 5.50 -2.17
C TYR A 116 -27.89 5.56 -3.61
N VAL A 117 -26.79 6.27 -3.82
CA VAL A 117 -26.10 6.35 -5.11
C VAL A 117 -25.26 5.09 -5.30
N MET A 118 -25.53 4.38 -6.39
CA MET A 118 -24.88 3.12 -6.73
C MET A 118 -23.71 3.34 -7.70
N PRO A 119 -22.66 2.51 -7.65
CA PRO A 119 -21.66 2.49 -8.73
C PRO A 119 -22.30 1.98 -10.02
N ASP A 120 -21.67 2.26 -11.15
CA ASP A 120 -22.07 1.76 -12.47
C ASP A 120 -20.85 1.15 -13.19
N PRO A 121 -20.56 -0.15 -12.98
CA PRO A 121 -19.48 -0.85 -13.65
C PRO A 121 -19.59 -0.86 -15.19
N ALA A 122 -20.78 -0.69 -15.77
CA ALA A 122 -20.94 -0.61 -17.21
C ALA A 122 -20.38 0.71 -17.79
N GLN A 123 -20.34 1.77 -16.98
CA GLN A 123 -19.66 3.02 -17.28
C GLN A 123 -18.22 3.09 -16.71
N ASP A 124 -17.76 1.98 -16.13
CA ASP A 124 -16.53 1.88 -15.32
C ASP A 124 -16.47 2.96 -14.24
N VAL A 125 -17.57 3.17 -13.51
CA VAL A 125 -17.63 4.09 -12.37
C VAL A 125 -17.84 3.29 -11.08
N LEU A 126 -16.82 3.26 -10.25
CA LEU A 126 -16.75 2.43 -9.05
C LEU A 126 -16.73 3.31 -7.79
N LYS A 127 -17.10 2.73 -6.65
CA LYS A 127 -16.89 3.40 -5.37
C LYS A 127 -15.40 3.34 -5.03
N ILE A 128 -14.84 4.46 -4.59
CA ILE A 128 -13.49 4.55 -4.01
C ILE A 128 -13.60 5.20 -2.64
N GLY A 129 -12.75 4.81 -1.70
CA GLY A 129 -12.69 5.50 -0.43
C GLY A 129 -11.55 5.06 0.46
N ILE A 130 -11.55 5.68 1.64
CA ILE A 130 -10.55 5.52 2.67
C ILE A 130 -11.26 5.19 3.99
N VAL A 131 -10.81 4.12 4.64
CA VAL A 131 -11.21 3.72 6.00
C VAL A 131 -10.04 4.01 6.94
N ASN A 132 -10.30 4.77 8.00
CA ASN A 132 -9.30 5.07 9.00
C ASN A 132 -8.96 3.80 9.80
N ARG A 133 -7.68 3.40 9.83
CA ARG A 133 -7.24 2.21 10.59
C ARG A 133 -6.76 2.49 12.01
N TYR A 134 -6.52 3.76 12.35
CA TYR A 134 -5.99 4.20 13.65
C TYR A 134 -7.09 4.52 14.66
N SER A 135 -8.30 4.81 14.20
CA SER A 135 -9.49 4.99 15.04
C SER A 135 -10.76 4.82 14.21
N ALA A 136 -11.86 4.47 14.88
CA ALA A 136 -13.17 4.44 14.25
C ALA A 136 -13.59 5.86 13.82
N ALA A 137 -13.76 6.05 12.51
CA ALA A 137 -14.18 7.31 11.91
C ALA A 137 -15.09 7.03 10.69
N PRO A 138 -15.93 7.99 10.27
CA PRO A 138 -16.73 7.84 9.04
C PRO A 138 -15.84 7.56 7.83
N VAL A 139 -16.31 6.66 6.95
CA VAL A 139 -15.63 6.34 5.69
C VAL A 139 -15.67 7.58 4.78
N ALA A 140 -14.51 7.99 4.27
CA ALA A 140 -14.41 9.04 3.27
C ALA A 140 -14.44 8.41 1.88
N MET A 141 -15.43 8.73 1.06
CA MET A 141 -15.69 7.98 -0.16
C MET A 141 -16.35 8.81 -1.26
N GLY A 142 -16.16 8.36 -2.50
CA GLY A 142 -16.65 8.97 -3.71
C GLY A 142 -16.60 7.98 -4.87
N PHE A 143 -16.44 8.49 -6.08
CA PHE A 143 -16.45 7.66 -7.29
C PHE A 143 -15.15 7.82 -8.08
N ILE A 144 -14.68 6.71 -8.65
CA ILE A 144 -13.52 6.66 -9.54
C ILE A 144 -13.87 5.94 -10.83
N ARG A 145 -13.15 6.25 -11.91
CA ARG A 145 -13.24 5.54 -13.18
C ARG A 145 -11.88 5.15 -13.73
N ASN A 146 -11.90 4.29 -14.75
CA ASN A 146 -10.74 3.70 -15.43
C ASN A 146 -10.03 2.64 -14.58
N PHE A 147 -10.78 1.87 -13.79
CA PHE A 147 -10.27 0.73 -13.01
C PHE A 147 -10.57 -0.61 -13.69
N GLY A 148 -11.62 -0.68 -14.51
CA GLY A 148 -11.97 -1.85 -15.30
C GLY A 148 -12.56 -3.03 -14.50
N LEU A 149 -12.93 -2.83 -13.23
CA LEU A 149 -13.60 -3.88 -12.45
C LEU A 149 -15.08 -3.96 -12.85
N ALA A 150 -15.51 -5.12 -13.35
CA ALA A 150 -16.91 -5.38 -13.67
C ALA A 150 -17.71 -5.90 -12.47
N GLN A 151 -17.03 -6.48 -11.48
CA GLN A 151 -17.60 -7.08 -10.27
C GLN A 151 -16.55 -7.12 -9.16
N GLY A 152 -16.99 -7.26 -7.90
CA GLY A 152 -16.08 -7.38 -6.76
C GLY A 152 -15.50 -6.05 -6.28
N ALA A 153 -14.53 -6.16 -5.38
CA ALA A 153 -13.80 -5.06 -4.78
C ALA A 153 -12.37 -5.46 -4.45
N MET A 154 -11.52 -4.46 -4.28
CA MET A 154 -10.15 -4.59 -3.79
C MET A 154 -9.89 -3.58 -2.68
N ALA A 155 -9.03 -3.92 -1.73
CA ALA A 155 -8.57 -3.01 -0.68
C ALA A 155 -7.08 -3.19 -0.37
N SER A 156 -6.41 -2.12 0.03
CA SER A 156 -4.98 -2.10 0.37
C SER A 156 -4.73 -1.23 1.60
N SER A 157 -3.87 -1.68 2.52
CA SER A 157 -3.30 -0.82 3.58
C SER A 157 -1.95 -0.22 3.19
N VAL A 158 -1.45 -0.52 2.00
CA VAL A 158 -0.24 0.08 1.44
C VAL A 158 -0.65 1.28 0.61
N ALA A 159 -0.81 2.42 1.27
CA ALA A 159 -1.15 3.70 0.66
C ALA A 159 -0.29 4.83 1.25
N HIS A 160 0.58 5.42 0.44
CA HIS A 160 1.40 6.58 0.81
C HIS A 160 0.50 7.81 1.09
N ASP A 161 0.69 8.64 2.12
CA ASP A 161 1.60 8.63 3.28
C ASP A 161 0.83 8.41 4.61
N SER A 162 -0.49 8.17 4.56
CA SER A 162 -1.32 7.98 5.75
C SER A 162 -1.58 6.51 6.07
N HIS A 163 -1.27 5.59 5.15
CA HIS A 163 -1.42 4.14 5.30
C HIS A 163 -2.80 3.66 5.79
N ASN A 164 -3.84 4.48 5.60
CA ASN A 164 -5.22 4.04 5.81
C ASN A 164 -5.61 2.99 4.79
N ILE A 165 -6.72 2.28 5.05
CA ILE A 165 -7.21 1.28 4.11
C ILE A 165 -7.89 2.01 2.95
N VAL A 166 -7.35 1.88 1.75
CA VAL A 166 -7.97 2.37 0.52
C VAL A 166 -8.70 1.23 -0.16
N PHE A 167 -9.90 1.47 -0.66
CA PHE A 167 -10.69 0.47 -1.39
C PHE A 167 -11.21 1.02 -2.71
N VAL A 168 -11.44 0.11 -3.66
CA VAL A 168 -12.23 0.34 -4.87
C VAL A 168 -13.16 -0.85 -5.08
N GLY A 169 -14.43 -0.63 -5.42
CA GLY A 169 -15.35 -1.75 -5.63
C GLY A 169 -16.69 -1.44 -6.27
N CYS A 170 -17.37 -2.52 -6.65
CA CYS A 170 -18.63 -2.53 -7.41
C CYS A 170 -19.87 -2.71 -6.52
N SER A 171 -19.73 -3.17 -5.28
CA SER A 171 -20.82 -3.39 -4.34
C SER A 171 -20.38 -3.11 -2.91
N ASP A 172 -21.32 -2.79 -2.03
CA ASP A 172 -21.02 -2.47 -0.63
C ASP A 172 -20.59 -3.71 0.14
N GLU A 173 -21.15 -4.86 -0.22
CA GLU A 173 -20.85 -6.17 0.35
C GLU A 173 -19.43 -6.64 0.00
N ASP A 174 -19.03 -6.52 -1.27
CA ASP A 174 -17.67 -6.89 -1.70
C ASP A 174 -16.64 -5.93 -1.09
N ILE A 175 -16.94 -4.62 -1.03
CA ILE A 175 -16.07 -3.64 -0.38
C ILE A 175 -15.88 -3.98 1.09
N ALA A 176 -16.97 -4.25 1.82
CA ALA A 176 -16.89 -4.63 3.22
C ALA A 176 -16.08 -5.92 3.41
N ALA A 177 -16.27 -6.92 2.56
CA ALA A 177 -15.50 -8.16 2.61
C ALA A 177 -14.00 -7.92 2.41
N ALA A 178 -13.61 -7.16 1.39
CA ALA A 178 -12.21 -6.82 1.12
C ALA A 178 -11.59 -6.01 2.28
N VAL A 179 -12.25 -4.95 2.73
CA VAL A 179 -11.77 -4.12 3.85
C VAL A 179 -11.62 -4.93 5.13
N ASN A 180 -12.61 -5.76 5.47
CA ASN A 180 -12.55 -6.58 6.68
C ASN A 180 -11.46 -7.65 6.62
N LEU A 181 -11.09 -8.12 5.42
CA LEU A 181 -9.97 -9.03 5.26
C LEU A 181 -8.64 -8.34 5.57
N ILE A 182 -8.47 -7.07 5.18
CA ILE A 182 -7.32 -6.24 5.59
C ILE A 182 -7.28 -6.05 7.11
N ILE A 183 -8.42 -5.72 7.73
CA ILE A 183 -8.49 -5.51 9.18
C ILE A 183 -8.15 -6.79 9.95
N ALA A 184 -8.71 -7.93 9.52
CA ALA A 184 -8.49 -9.23 10.16
C ALA A 184 -7.02 -9.70 10.07
N ASN A 185 -6.32 -9.33 9.00
CA ASN A 185 -4.90 -9.67 8.78
C ASN A 185 -3.94 -8.54 9.20
N GLN A 186 -4.49 -7.46 9.78
CA GLN A 186 -3.73 -6.27 10.18
C GLN A 186 -2.85 -5.71 9.05
N GLY A 187 -3.38 -5.68 7.83
CA GLY A 187 -2.68 -5.12 6.68
C GLY A 187 -2.49 -6.11 5.54
N GLY A 188 -2.28 -5.56 4.35
CA GLY A 188 -2.12 -6.35 3.14
C GLY A 188 -2.76 -5.70 1.92
N ILE A 189 -2.95 -6.56 0.92
CA ILE A 189 -3.74 -6.28 -0.29
C ILE A 189 -4.76 -7.41 -0.41
N SER A 190 -6.02 -7.05 -0.59
CA SER A 190 -7.14 -8.00 -0.59
C SER A 190 -8.03 -7.78 -1.80
N VAL A 191 -8.71 -8.85 -2.20
CA VAL A 191 -9.77 -8.85 -3.20
C VAL A 191 -10.96 -9.65 -2.69
N ALA A 192 -12.16 -9.23 -3.05
CA ALA A 192 -13.41 -9.93 -2.73
C ALA A 192 -14.37 -9.84 -3.93
N GLY A 193 -15.10 -10.91 -4.20
CA GLY A 193 -16.10 -10.95 -5.27
C GLY A 193 -16.66 -12.34 -5.49
N ASN A 194 -17.93 -12.42 -5.89
CA ASN A 194 -18.62 -13.68 -6.19
C ASN A 194 -18.57 -14.71 -5.04
N GLY A 195 -18.62 -14.23 -3.79
CA GLY A 195 -18.55 -15.08 -2.59
C GLY A 195 -17.16 -15.67 -2.31
N SER A 196 -16.13 -15.22 -3.02
CA SER A 196 -14.73 -15.59 -2.80
C SER A 196 -13.91 -14.39 -2.36
N THR A 197 -12.85 -14.66 -1.59
CA THR A 197 -11.94 -13.64 -1.06
C THR A 197 -10.51 -14.15 -1.11
N ASP A 198 -9.55 -13.27 -1.36
CA ASP A 198 -8.12 -13.58 -1.31
C ASP A 198 -7.32 -12.40 -0.71
N ILE A 199 -6.19 -12.70 -0.08
CA ILE A 199 -5.34 -11.71 0.58
C ILE A 199 -3.86 -12.08 0.49
N MET A 200 -3.06 -11.06 0.17
CA MET A 200 -1.64 -11.03 0.45
C MET A 200 -1.42 -10.29 1.77
N PRO A 201 -1.27 -10.99 2.90
CA PRO A 201 -1.16 -10.35 4.20
C PRO A 201 0.16 -9.61 4.33
N LEU A 202 0.10 -8.39 4.87
CA LEU A 202 1.28 -7.58 5.20
C LEU A 202 1.16 -7.13 6.67
N PRO A 203 1.35 -8.06 7.62
CA PRO A 203 1.20 -7.79 9.05
C PRO A 203 2.33 -6.89 9.60
N ILE A 204 3.28 -6.53 8.75
CA ILE A 204 4.39 -5.62 9.02
C ILE A 204 4.23 -4.45 8.05
N SER A 205 3.39 -3.46 8.40
CA SER A 205 3.13 -2.33 7.49
C SER A 205 2.85 -1.00 8.22
N THR A 206 3.87 -0.48 8.90
CA THR A 206 4.06 0.96 9.12
C THR A 206 5.47 1.26 9.60
N PHE A 207 6.14 2.19 8.91
CA PHE A 207 7.22 2.92 9.55
C PHE A 207 6.59 4.03 10.42
N PRO A 208 7.14 4.30 11.61
CA PRO A 208 6.64 5.36 12.50
C PRO A 208 6.66 6.75 11.84
#